data_AF-A0A8T3VDE7-F1
#
_entry.id   AF-A0A8T3VDE7-F1
#
_cell.length_a   1.000
_cell.length_b   1.000
_cell.length_c   1.000
_cell.angle_alpha   90.00
_cell.angle_beta   90.00
_cell.angle_gamma   90.00
#
_symmetry.space_group_name_H-M   'P 1'
#
loop_
_entity.id
_entity.type
_entity.pdbx_description
1 polymer ?
#
loop_
_entity_poly.entity_id
_entity_poly.type
_entity_poly.pdbx_seq_one_letter_code
_entity_poly.pdbx_strand_id
1 'polypeptide(L)'
;MIINWQEEITRIDPDIKFRAQGGWLKTVEQLDKSVKNGYSLVGDFVQAGNFEEEYSEGIYLDCNKEGSAKKPQLDYRLFRFKDGKVRLLDMVIDGKQGWAVNLWDALDGEL
;
A
#
# COMPACT_ATOMS: atom_id res chain seq x y z
N MET A 1 -11.91 12.30 3.23
CA MET A 1 -11.28 13.02 4.35
C MET A 1 -9.89 13.49 3.96
N ILE A 2 -9.49 14.71 4.32
CA ILE A 2 -8.16 15.23 4.00
C ILE A 2 -7.11 14.60 4.93
N ILE A 3 -6.12 13.90 4.38
CA ILE A 3 -5.01 13.31 5.14
C ILE A 3 -3.70 13.37 4.35
N ASN A 4 -2.60 13.63 5.04
CA ASN A 4 -1.26 13.48 4.46
C ASN A 4 -0.79 12.03 4.64
N TRP A 5 -1.08 11.21 3.64
CA TRP A 5 -0.72 9.79 3.60
C TRP A 5 0.78 9.54 3.86
N GLN A 6 1.65 10.35 3.26
CA GLN A 6 3.10 10.19 3.40
C GLN A 6 3.54 10.36 4.85
N GLU A 7 3.05 11.42 5.52
CA GLU A 7 3.38 11.65 6.94
C GLU A 7 2.95 10.48 7.81
N GLU A 8 1.76 9.95 7.58
CA GLU A 8 1.24 8.81 8.34
C GLU A 8 2.08 7.55 8.14
N ILE A 9 2.51 7.27 6.92
CA ILE A 9 3.43 6.16 6.66
C ILE A 9 4.79 6.38 7.29
N THR A 10 5.36 7.58 7.18
CA THR A 10 6.66 7.86 7.81
C THR A 10 6.57 7.81 9.34
N ARG A 11 5.39 8.02 9.95
CA ARG A 11 5.19 7.77 11.38
C ARG A 11 5.17 6.28 11.71
N ILE A 12 4.61 5.44 10.84
CA ILE A 12 4.55 3.98 11.00
C ILE A 12 5.92 3.33 10.73
N ASP A 13 6.62 3.81 9.71
CA ASP A 13 7.92 3.32 9.23
C ASP A 13 8.88 4.51 9.03
N PRO A 14 9.58 4.96 10.10
CA PRO A 14 10.44 6.15 10.04
C PRO A 14 11.66 6.02 9.15
N ASP A 15 12.09 4.79 8.86
CA ASP A 15 13.30 4.51 8.07
C ASP A 15 13.00 4.43 6.56
N ILE A 16 11.73 4.50 6.17
CA ILE A 16 11.30 4.41 4.78
C ILE A 16 11.90 5.53 3.92
N LYS A 17 12.45 5.17 2.77
CA LYS A 17 12.74 6.15 1.71
C LYS A 17 11.53 6.28 0.80
N PHE A 18 10.53 7.00 1.31
CA PHE A 18 9.23 7.14 0.64
C PHE A 18 9.40 7.63 -0.82
N ARG A 19 8.91 6.82 -1.75
CA ARG A 19 8.91 7.04 -3.21
C ARG A 19 10.27 7.38 -3.81
N ALA A 20 11.39 7.01 -3.17
CA ALA A 20 12.73 7.41 -3.62
C ALA A 20 13.08 6.94 -5.04
N GLN A 21 12.44 5.89 -5.54
CA GLN A 21 12.53 5.40 -6.92
C GLN A 21 11.15 5.31 -7.60
N GLY A 22 10.15 6.01 -7.06
CA GLY A 22 8.76 5.98 -7.49
C GLY A 22 7.89 5.02 -6.68
N GLY A 23 6.76 4.63 -7.27
CA GLY A 23 5.77 3.80 -6.60
C GLY A 23 4.36 4.20 -7.01
N TRP A 24 3.36 3.57 -6.40
CA TRP A 24 1.95 3.85 -6.64
C TRP A 24 1.11 3.52 -5.43
N LEU A 25 -0.11 4.04 -5.45
CA LEU A 25 -1.17 3.75 -4.49
C LEU A 25 -2.40 3.29 -5.26
N LYS A 26 -3.14 2.34 -4.69
CA LYS A 26 -4.44 1.94 -5.22
C LYS A 26 -5.41 1.57 -4.11
N THR A 27 -6.71 1.64 -4.38
CA THR A 27 -7.73 1.06 -3.51
C THR A 27 -7.70 -0.47 -3.60
N VAL A 28 -8.23 -1.12 -2.58
CA VAL A 28 -8.52 -2.55 -2.58
C VAL A 28 -9.97 -2.73 -2.16
N GLU A 29 -10.80 -3.10 -3.12
CA GLU A 29 -12.24 -3.26 -2.95
C GLU A 29 -12.65 -4.73 -2.96
N GLN A 30 -11.89 -5.57 -3.66
CA GLN A 30 -12.17 -7.00 -3.78
C GLN A 30 -10.87 -7.81 -3.83
N LEU A 31 -11.00 -9.10 -3.49
CA LEU A 31 -9.92 -10.07 -3.54
C LEU A 31 -10.24 -11.19 -4.54
N ASP A 32 -9.49 -11.24 -5.65
CA ASP A 32 -9.55 -12.30 -6.65
C ASP A 32 -8.45 -13.34 -6.43
N LYS A 33 -8.81 -14.45 -5.79
CA LYS A 33 -7.89 -15.56 -5.48
C LYS A 33 -7.55 -16.43 -6.70
N SER A 34 -8.14 -16.17 -7.88
CA SER A 34 -7.80 -16.90 -9.12
C SER A 34 -6.43 -16.53 -9.66
N VAL A 35 -5.93 -15.33 -9.31
CA VAL A 35 -4.60 -14.82 -9.67
C VAL A 35 -3.75 -14.71 -8.41
N LYS A 36 -2.42 -14.93 -8.48
CA LYS A 36 -1.52 -14.92 -7.30
C LYS A 36 -0.57 -13.73 -7.22
N ASN A 37 -0.79 -12.71 -8.04
CA ASN A 37 0.06 -11.51 -8.11
C ASN A 37 -0.74 -10.27 -7.68
N GLY A 38 -0.18 -9.07 -7.89
CA GLY A 38 -0.83 -7.82 -7.50
C GLY A 38 -2.22 -7.57 -8.12
N TYR A 39 -2.62 -8.31 -9.17
CA TYR A 39 -3.97 -8.26 -9.74
C TYR A 39 -5.02 -8.97 -8.89
N SER A 40 -4.61 -9.82 -7.94
CA SER A 40 -5.53 -10.40 -6.95
C SER A 40 -6.17 -9.34 -6.04
N LEU A 41 -5.50 -8.21 -5.86
CA LEU A 41 -5.95 -7.10 -5.02
C LEU A 41 -6.69 -6.12 -5.94
N VAL A 42 -7.99 -6.26 -6.12
CA VAL A 42 -8.76 -5.52 -7.14
C VAL A 42 -9.16 -4.15 -6.61
N GLY A 43 -8.93 -3.12 -7.41
CA GLY A 43 -9.29 -1.72 -7.12
C GLY A 43 -8.60 -0.75 -8.08
N ASP A 44 -8.77 0.54 -7.83
CA ASP A 44 -8.37 1.62 -8.72
C ASP A 44 -7.11 2.34 -8.23
N PHE A 45 -6.25 2.73 -9.17
CA PHE A 45 -5.10 3.57 -8.85
C PHE A 45 -5.55 4.97 -8.46
N VAL A 46 -5.02 5.45 -7.34
CA VAL A 46 -5.29 6.79 -6.84
C VAL A 46 -4.00 7.59 -6.78
N GLN A 47 -4.16 8.90 -6.74
CA GLN A 47 -3.04 9.81 -6.58
C GLN A 47 -2.38 9.58 -5.20
N ALA A 48 -1.05 9.73 -5.14
CA ALA A 48 -0.26 9.45 -3.95
C ALA A 48 0.92 10.43 -3.88
N GLY A 49 1.16 11.04 -2.72
CA GLY A 49 2.24 12.01 -2.54
C GLY A 49 2.21 12.71 -1.19
N ASN A 50 2.96 13.80 -1.07
CA ASN A 50 3.11 14.57 0.17
C ASN A 50 1.98 15.59 0.42
N PHE A 51 0.94 15.57 -0.40
CA PHE A 51 -0.14 16.52 -0.36
C PHE A 51 -1.30 15.99 0.49
N GLU A 52 -2.04 16.93 1.06
CA GLU A 52 -3.31 16.70 1.71
C GLU A 52 -4.38 16.40 0.64
N GLU A 53 -4.76 15.13 0.45
CA GLU A 53 -5.89 14.77 -0.43
C GLU A 53 -7.07 14.22 0.32
N GLU A 54 -8.22 14.33 -0.33
CA GLU A 54 -9.42 13.67 0.10
C GLU A 54 -9.39 12.18 -0.30
N TYR A 55 -8.97 11.33 0.63
CA TYR A 55 -9.11 9.88 0.48
C TYR A 55 -10.44 9.42 1.07
N SER A 56 -11.11 8.48 0.39
CA SER A 56 -12.27 7.78 0.92
C SER A 56 -11.84 6.81 2.01
N GLU A 57 -12.76 6.49 2.92
CA GLU A 57 -12.54 5.37 3.83
C GLU A 57 -12.48 4.06 3.03
N GLY A 58 -11.62 3.14 3.46
CA GLY A 58 -11.43 1.89 2.74
C GLY A 58 -10.05 1.28 2.95
N ILE A 59 -9.77 0.22 2.21
CA ILE A 59 -8.49 -0.45 2.20
C ILE A 59 -7.71 0.02 0.99
N TYR A 60 -6.42 0.22 1.19
CA TYR A 60 -5.50 0.72 0.19
C TYR A 60 -4.21 -0.09 0.21
N LEU A 61 -3.58 -0.14 -0.95
CA LEU A 61 -2.32 -0.81 -1.19
C LEU A 61 -1.31 0.17 -1.73
N ASP A 62 -0.26 0.37 -0.94
CA ASP A 62 0.91 1.14 -1.30
C ASP A 62 1.99 0.23 -1.86
N CYS A 63 2.60 0.65 -2.97
CA CYS A 63 3.80 0.06 -3.53
C CYS A 63 4.93 1.08 -3.48
N ASN A 64 5.71 1.10 -2.40
CA ASN A 64 6.90 1.93 -2.30
C ASN A 64 8.05 1.31 -3.09
N LYS A 65 8.65 2.08 -4.01
CA LYS A 65 9.88 1.66 -4.68
C LYS A 65 11.05 2.46 -4.13
N GLU A 66 12.01 1.74 -3.55
CA GLU A 66 13.20 2.33 -2.96
C GLU A 66 14.47 1.52 -3.30
N GLY A 67 15.55 1.74 -2.56
CA GLY A 67 16.86 1.17 -2.86
C GLY A 67 17.58 1.90 -3.98
N SER A 68 18.47 1.19 -4.67
CA SER A 68 19.29 1.77 -5.75
C SER A 68 18.72 1.40 -7.12
N ALA A 69 18.99 2.20 -8.16
CA ALA A 69 18.56 1.88 -9.52
C ALA A 69 19.02 0.48 -10.01
N LYS A 70 20.17 -0.02 -9.50
CA LYS A 70 20.70 -1.35 -9.83
C LYS A 70 20.11 -2.49 -9.00
N LYS A 71 19.57 -2.17 -7.82
CA LYS A 71 18.95 -3.10 -6.87
C LYS A 71 17.73 -2.41 -6.27
N PRO A 72 16.62 -2.32 -7.04
CA PRO A 72 15.40 -1.72 -6.55
C PRO A 72 14.76 -2.67 -5.52
N GLN A 73 14.25 -2.07 -4.45
CA GLN A 73 13.43 -2.72 -3.44
C GLN A 73 11.97 -2.28 -3.68
N LEU A 74 11.05 -3.24 -3.62
CA LEU A 74 9.61 -2.99 -3.76
C LEU A 74 8.92 -3.42 -2.48
N ASP A 75 8.43 -2.45 -1.72
CA ASP A 75 7.73 -2.70 -0.47
C ASP A 75 6.25 -2.46 -0.67
N TYR A 76 5.45 -3.43 -0.25
CA TYR A 76 4.00 -3.41 -0.36
C TYR A 76 3.41 -3.24 1.03
N ARG A 77 2.57 -2.23 1.24
CA ARG A 77 1.90 -2.00 2.52
C ARG A 77 0.41 -1.98 2.30
N LEU A 78 -0.32 -2.77 3.09
CA LEU A 78 -1.77 -2.78 3.11
C LEU A 78 -2.24 -2.02 4.34
N PHE A 79 -3.17 -1.10 4.16
CA PHE A 79 -3.65 -0.26 5.25
C PHE A 79 -5.09 0.13 5.05
N ARG A 80 -5.72 0.48 6.15
CA ARG A 80 -7.09 0.95 6.20
C ARG A 80 -7.13 2.43 6.56
N PHE A 81 -7.85 3.20 5.77
CA PHE A 81 -8.28 4.55 6.11
C PHE A 81 -9.64 4.48 6.79
N LYS A 82 -9.69 4.98 8.02
CA LYS A 82 -10.92 5.06 8.80
C LYS A 82 -10.81 6.16 9.84
N ASP A 83 -11.84 6.99 9.99
CA ASP A 83 -11.90 8.04 11.02
C ASP A 83 -10.68 8.99 11.02
N GLY A 84 -10.10 9.24 9.84
CA GLY A 84 -8.95 10.13 9.68
C GLY A 84 -7.63 9.58 10.15
N LYS A 85 -7.57 8.27 10.33
CA LYS A 85 -6.36 7.57 10.73
C LYS A 85 -6.01 6.51 9.71
N VAL A 86 -4.70 6.30 9.60
CA VAL A 86 -4.13 5.18 8.87
C VAL A 86 -3.85 4.06 9.85
N ARG A 87 -4.35 2.87 9.55
CA ARG A 87 -3.96 1.65 10.23
C ARG A 87 -3.24 0.72 9.26
N LEU A 88 -1.98 0.39 9.54
CA LEU A 88 -1.30 -0.69 8.83
C LEU A 88 -1.97 -2.03 9.16
N LEU A 89 -2.40 -2.74 8.13
CA LEU A 89 -2.98 -4.07 8.23
C LEU A 89 -1.90 -5.13 8.10
N ASP A 90 -1.07 -5.02 7.06
CA ASP A 90 0.04 -5.93 6.79
C ASP A 90 1.05 -5.32 5.81
N MET A 91 2.22 -5.93 5.67
CA MET A 91 3.28 -5.46 4.78
C MET A 91 4.19 -6.58 4.28
N VAL A 92 4.68 -6.41 3.04
CA VAL A 92 5.72 -7.25 2.45
C VAL A 92 6.89 -6.37 2.03
N ILE A 93 8.03 -6.55 2.69
CA ILE A 93 9.29 -5.89 2.35
C ILE A 93 10.02 -6.66 1.26
N ASP A 94 10.60 -5.94 0.29
CA ASP A 94 11.32 -6.48 -0.86
C ASP A 94 10.53 -7.59 -1.58
N GLY A 95 9.24 -7.32 -1.84
CA GLY A 95 8.29 -8.25 -2.39
C GLY A 95 8.74 -8.85 -3.72
N LYS A 96 8.79 -10.19 -3.77
CA LYS A 96 9.12 -10.97 -4.96
C LYS A 96 7.87 -11.51 -5.64
N GLN A 97 8.04 -12.27 -6.71
CA GLN A 97 6.92 -12.93 -7.39
C GLN A 97 6.02 -13.67 -6.40
N GLY A 98 4.72 -13.35 -6.40
CA GLY A 98 3.74 -13.94 -5.49
C GLY A 98 3.50 -13.18 -4.18
N TRP A 99 4.15 -12.04 -3.94
CA TRP A 99 4.01 -11.24 -2.72
C TRP A 99 2.55 -10.95 -2.31
N ALA A 100 1.65 -10.82 -3.29
CA ALA A 100 0.26 -10.46 -3.04
C ALA A 100 -0.49 -11.49 -2.18
N VAL A 101 -0.14 -12.78 -2.31
CA VAL A 101 -0.76 -13.86 -1.52
C VAL A 101 -0.51 -13.68 -0.03
N ASN A 102 0.63 -13.10 0.35
CA ASN A 102 0.96 -12.87 1.75
C ASN A 102 0.01 -11.85 2.40
N LEU A 103 -0.66 -11.00 1.62
CA LEU A 103 -1.59 -9.98 2.11
C LEU A 103 -3.06 -10.47 2.14
N TRP A 104 -3.35 -11.68 1.64
CA TRP A 104 -4.73 -12.16 1.51
C TRP A 104 -5.40 -12.39 2.85
N ASP A 105 -4.68 -12.96 3.82
CA ASP A 105 -5.22 -13.23 5.16
C ASP A 105 -5.61 -11.93 5.87
N ALA A 106 -4.82 -10.86 5.67
CA ALA A 106 -5.13 -9.53 6.20
C ALA A 106 -6.36 -8.89 5.52
N LEU A 107 -6.60 -9.19 4.24
CA LEU A 107 -7.77 -8.71 3.50
C LEU A 107 -9.05 -9.45 3.84
N ASP A 108 -9.00 -10.78 3.94
CA ASP A 108 -10.16 -11.62 4.29
C ASP A 108 -10.75 -11.23 5.67
N GLY A 109 -9.94 -10.66 6.57
CA GLY A 109 -10.40 -10.16 7.87
C GLY A 109 -11.04 -8.77 7.84
N GLU A 110 -10.92 -8.02 6.75
CA GLU A 110 -11.28 -6.60 6.68
C GLU A 110 -12.33 -6.26 5.60
N LEU A 111 -12.44 -7.08 4.53
CA LEU A 111 -13.47 -7.03 3.48
C LEU A 111 -14.74 -7.80 3.90
#